data_AF-A0AAU9M530-F1
#
_entry.id   AF-A0AAU9M530-F1
#
_cell.length_a   1.000
_cell.length_b   1.000
_cell.length_c   1.000
_cell.angle_alpha   90.00
_cell.angle_beta   90.00
_cell.angle_gamma   90.00
#
_symmetry.space_group_name_H-M   'P 1'
#
loop_
_entity.id
_entity.type
_entity.pdbx_description
1 polymer ?
#
loop_
_entity_poly.entity_id
_entity_poly.type
_entity_poly.pdbx_seq_one_letter_code
_entity_poly.pdbx_strand_id
1 'polypeptide(L)'
;MQTRPPFPHTKKWSIHLSIPRLHPPPLSAVSQSPQKTNLPLPPAFNEVTISTDHPPLRVIPGSYGIPFFGPIKDRLQYFYGTGGPVEFFKSRVQEFRSTVYRTNMPPGPFISSDPKVIALLDAKSFPILFDVSKVEKKDVFTGTYMPSTKLTGGYRVLSYLDPSEPRHAQLKNLMFFMLKSSSSRTKAGEAPFNAVGEQAAFRFLGRAYFDVNPEDTKIGKDGPTLINKWVFFNLSPILTLGLPWYIEEPLLHTFRLPAFLIKKSYQKLYDYFDSAATTVIEQAENLGIPKDEAVNNILFAVCFNTFGGMKILFPSTLKWIGLAGENLQTQLVEEIRGAINSYGGGKVTMAAIEQMPLMKSVVYEILRIDPPVTFQYGRAKSDLTIESHDAAFNVKEGEMLFGYQPFATKDPIVFDRPEEFVADRFVGDGEKLLKYVWWSNGPETEITTVENKQCAGKSFVVLITRLFVVEIFRRYDSFTVDVATSALGSSITITSLKRAST
;
A
#
# COMPACT_ATOMS: atom_id res chain seq x y z
N MET A 1 33.78 59.66 -10.81
CA MET A 1 34.43 58.34 -10.97
C MET A 1 35.19 58.02 -9.69
N GLN A 2 34.63 57.17 -8.83
CA GLN A 2 35.35 56.58 -7.70
C GLN A 2 34.71 55.20 -7.42
N THR A 3 35.52 54.18 -7.58
CA THR A 3 35.22 52.76 -7.51
C THR A 3 35.13 52.30 -6.05
N ARG A 4 34.06 51.57 -5.70
CA ARG A 4 33.97 50.82 -4.43
C ARG A 4 34.46 49.37 -4.65
N PRO A 5 35.19 48.79 -3.68
CA PRO A 5 35.74 47.44 -3.78
C PRO A 5 34.68 46.34 -3.50
N PRO A 6 34.90 45.09 -3.95
CA PRO A 6 33.94 43.99 -3.80
C PRO A 6 33.99 43.33 -2.41
N PHE A 7 32.84 42.86 -1.94
CA PHE A 7 32.67 42.05 -0.74
C PHE A 7 33.25 40.64 -0.91
N PRO A 8 33.81 40.01 0.15
CA PRO A 8 34.41 38.68 0.06
C PRO A 8 33.37 37.55 0.12
N HIS A 9 33.65 36.50 -0.66
CA HIS A 9 32.91 35.25 -0.73
C HIS A 9 32.82 34.51 0.61
N THR A 10 31.63 34.06 0.98
CA THR A 10 31.42 33.10 2.06
C THR A 10 31.74 31.68 1.58
N LYS A 11 32.74 31.06 2.22
CA LYS A 11 33.09 29.63 2.06
C LYS A 11 31.90 28.77 2.50
N LYS A 12 31.35 27.97 1.59
CA LYS A 12 30.47 26.84 1.93
C LYS A 12 31.33 25.73 2.53
N TRP A 13 31.11 25.42 3.80
CA TRP A 13 31.58 24.19 4.43
C TRP A 13 30.77 23.03 3.87
N SER A 14 31.44 22.11 3.17
CA SER A 14 30.87 20.82 2.77
C SER A 14 31.43 19.76 3.70
N ILE A 15 30.57 19.17 4.54
CA ILE A 15 30.92 18.01 5.35
C ILE A 15 30.67 16.78 4.46
N HIS A 16 31.73 16.13 4.00
CA HIS A 16 31.64 14.82 3.36
C HIS A 16 31.50 13.75 4.45
N LEU A 17 30.29 13.22 4.60
CA LEU A 17 30.06 11.97 5.33
C LEU A 17 30.02 10.84 4.28
N SER A 18 31.09 10.05 4.24
CA SER A 18 31.16 8.81 3.48
C SER A 18 30.24 7.77 4.12
N ILE A 19 29.14 7.44 3.46
CA ILE A 19 28.26 6.33 3.84
C ILE A 19 28.82 5.06 3.18
N PRO A 20 29.00 3.93 3.89
CA PRO A 20 29.52 2.71 3.29
C PRO A 20 28.55 2.16 2.24
N ARG A 21 29.06 1.85 1.03
CA ARG A 21 28.33 1.03 0.06
C ARG A 21 28.23 -0.38 0.61
N LEU A 22 27.01 -0.87 0.82
CA LEU A 22 26.77 -2.29 1.05
C LEU A 22 26.96 -3.02 -0.28
N HIS A 23 28.06 -3.75 -0.41
CA HIS A 23 28.22 -4.73 -1.48
C HIS A 23 27.38 -5.98 -1.16
N PRO A 24 26.61 -6.52 -2.10
CA PRO A 24 25.99 -7.83 -1.92
C PRO A 24 27.10 -8.90 -1.82
N PRO A 25 26.94 -9.93 -0.98
CA PRO A 25 27.91 -11.02 -0.90
C PRO A 25 27.94 -11.80 -2.22
N PRO A 26 29.11 -12.35 -2.62
CA PRO A 26 29.22 -13.14 -3.83
C PRO A 26 28.43 -14.44 -3.70
N LEU A 27 27.64 -14.76 -4.72
CA LEU A 27 27.02 -16.08 -4.92
C LEU A 27 28.13 -17.10 -5.19
N SER A 28 28.49 -17.90 -4.19
CA SER A 28 29.33 -19.08 -4.37
C SER A 28 28.46 -20.30 -4.67
N ALA A 29 28.55 -20.79 -5.91
CA ALA A 29 28.06 -22.10 -6.31
C ALA A 29 28.95 -23.17 -5.66
N VAL A 30 28.40 -23.93 -4.71
CA VAL A 30 29.05 -25.13 -4.18
C VAL A 30 28.13 -26.32 -4.46
N SER A 31 28.53 -27.11 -5.45
CA SER A 31 28.04 -28.46 -5.69
C SER A 31 28.71 -29.39 -4.67
N GLN A 32 27.93 -30.04 -3.81
CA GLN A 32 28.38 -31.17 -3.01
C GLN A 32 27.34 -32.30 -3.06
N SER A 33 27.81 -33.45 -3.55
CA SER A 33 27.15 -34.75 -3.54
C SER A 33 26.90 -35.27 -2.12
N PRO A 34 25.82 -36.03 -1.86
CA PRO A 34 25.45 -36.41 -0.49
C PRO A 34 26.27 -37.61 0.02
N GLN A 35 27.00 -37.40 1.12
CA GLN A 35 27.53 -38.49 1.95
C GLN A 35 26.43 -38.96 2.94
N LYS A 36 26.16 -40.26 2.93
CA LYS A 36 25.27 -40.94 3.88
C LYS A 36 25.95 -41.05 5.25
N THR A 37 25.34 -40.46 6.28
CA THR A 37 25.66 -40.73 7.68
C THR A 37 24.44 -41.37 8.36
N ASN A 38 24.64 -42.60 8.86
CA ASN A 38 23.64 -43.34 9.63
C ASN A 38 23.55 -42.76 11.04
N LEU A 39 22.41 -42.17 11.39
CA LEU A 39 22.03 -41.84 12.77
C LEU A 39 20.84 -42.72 13.20
N PRO A 40 20.74 -43.13 14.48
CA PRO A 40 19.68 -44.03 14.94
C PRO A 40 18.32 -43.30 15.01
N LEU A 41 17.27 -44.00 14.59
CA LEU A 41 15.87 -43.56 14.64
C LEU A 41 15.39 -43.37 16.10
N PRO A 42 14.65 -42.30 16.42
CA PRO A 42 13.94 -42.19 17.69
C PRO A 42 12.74 -43.16 17.73
N PRO A 43 12.30 -43.59 18.93
CA PRO A 43 11.22 -44.57 19.07
C PRO A 43 9.90 -44.02 18.55
N ALA A 44 9.14 -44.90 17.89
CA ALA A 44 7.84 -44.60 17.29
C ALA A 44 6.87 -43.99 18.32
N PHE A 45 6.39 -42.79 18.04
CA PHE A 45 5.23 -42.24 18.73
C PHE A 45 3.99 -43.00 18.26
N ASN A 46 3.27 -43.59 19.21
CA ASN A 46 1.97 -44.19 18.99
C ASN A 46 1.05 -43.20 18.27
N GLU A 47 0.53 -43.60 17.11
CA GLU A 47 -0.57 -42.93 16.42
C GLU A 47 -1.78 -42.91 17.35
N VAL A 48 -2.09 -41.72 17.86
CA VAL A 48 -3.45 -41.37 18.24
C VAL A 48 -4.03 -40.58 17.08
N THR A 49 -4.58 -41.29 16.10
CA THR A 49 -5.47 -40.72 15.09
C THR A 49 -6.74 -40.23 15.77
N ILE A 50 -6.76 -38.96 16.12
CA ILE A 50 -8.01 -38.20 16.24
C ILE A 50 -8.05 -37.31 15.01
N SER A 51 -8.72 -37.80 13.97
CA SER A 51 -9.26 -36.95 12.92
C SER A 51 -10.40 -36.14 13.56
N THR A 52 -10.10 -34.91 13.96
CA THR A 52 -11.11 -33.86 14.02
C THR A 52 -10.93 -33.01 12.77
N ASP A 53 -11.96 -32.90 11.92
CA ASP A 53 -11.98 -32.01 10.74
C ASP A 53 -11.78 -30.53 11.08
N HIS A 54 -11.62 -30.18 12.36
CA HIS A 54 -11.35 -28.85 12.87
C HIS A 54 -10.01 -28.79 13.60
N PRO A 55 -9.22 -27.71 13.40
CA PRO A 55 -7.99 -27.51 14.13
C PRO A 55 -8.25 -27.33 15.64
N PRO A 56 -7.29 -27.70 16.50
CA PRO A 56 -7.47 -27.62 17.95
C PRO A 56 -7.72 -26.18 18.42
N LEU A 57 -8.64 -26.00 19.36
CA LEU A 57 -8.88 -24.71 19.99
C LEU A 57 -7.70 -24.33 20.90
N ARG A 58 -7.10 -23.16 20.67
CA ARG A 58 -6.00 -22.61 21.47
C ARG A 58 -6.39 -21.25 22.06
N VAL A 59 -5.83 -20.96 23.24
CA VAL A 59 -5.85 -19.60 23.79
C VAL A 59 -4.95 -18.72 22.92
N ILE A 60 -5.41 -17.52 22.56
CA ILE A 60 -4.60 -16.57 21.79
C ILE A 60 -3.38 -16.16 22.64
N PRO A 61 -2.14 -16.48 22.20
CA PRO A 61 -0.94 -16.15 22.95
C PRO A 61 -0.61 -14.64 22.89
N GLY A 62 0.36 -14.20 23.67
CA GLY A 62 0.79 -12.81 23.77
C GLY A 62 0.10 -12.02 24.89
N SER A 63 0.67 -10.87 25.24
CA SER A 63 0.19 -9.97 26.28
C SER A 63 0.41 -8.52 25.87
N TYR A 64 -0.40 -7.62 26.41
CA TYR A 64 -0.30 -6.17 26.16
C TYR A 64 0.68 -5.46 27.11
N GLY A 65 1.25 -6.18 28.07
CA GLY A 65 2.14 -5.62 29.10
C GLY A 65 1.40 -4.73 30.10
N ILE A 66 2.18 -3.90 30.82
CA ILE A 66 1.63 -2.95 31.81
C ILE A 66 0.90 -1.83 31.07
N PRO A 67 -0.31 -1.41 31.50
CA PRO A 67 -1.01 -0.27 30.91
C PRO A 67 -0.11 0.95 30.76
N PHE A 68 -0.30 1.73 29.69
CA PHE A 68 0.54 2.88 29.31
C PHE A 68 1.98 2.53 28.87
N PHE A 69 2.73 1.75 29.65
CA PHE A 69 4.15 1.44 29.37
C PHE A 69 4.36 0.35 28.31
N GLY A 70 3.52 -0.69 28.30
CA GLY A 70 3.57 -1.77 27.31
C GLY A 70 3.45 -1.25 25.87
N PRO A 71 2.41 -0.45 25.55
CA PRO A 71 2.27 0.17 24.23
C PRO A 71 3.45 1.04 23.80
N ILE A 72 4.05 1.81 24.73
CA ILE A 72 5.23 2.63 24.44
C ILE A 72 6.42 1.74 24.09
N LYS A 73 6.68 0.69 24.88
CA LYS A 73 7.75 -0.28 24.61
C LYS A 73 7.57 -0.95 23.25
N ASP A 74 6.36 -1.44 22.95
CA ASP A 74 6.07 -2.09 21.66
C ASP A 74 6.21 -1.10 20.50
N ARG A 75 5.74 0.14 20.65
CA ARG A 75 5.90 1.20 19.63
C ARG A 75 7.37 1.53 19.36
N LEU A 76 8.19 1.64 20.40
CA LEU A 76 9.63 1.87 20.26
C LEU A 76 10.31 0.69 19.54
N GLN A 77 9.96 -0.55 19.90
CA GLN A 77 10.48 -1.73 19.21
C GLN A 77 10.03 -1.78 17.75
N TYR A 78 8.78 -1.42 17.48
CA TYR A 78 8.19 -1.41 16.14
C TYR A 78 8.91 -0.41 15.20
N PHE A 79 9.14 0.83 15.65
CA PHE A 79 9.78 1.86 14.81
C PHE A 79 11.30 1.79 14.79
N TYR A 80 11.93 1.48 15.94
CA TYR A 80 13.37 1.66 16.14
C TYR A 80 14.12 0.37 16.45
N GLY A 81 13.41 -0.75 16.61
CA GLY A 81 14.03 -2.07 16.75
C GLY A 81 14.72 -2.50 15.45
N THR A 82 15.79 -3.28 15.58
CA THR A 82 16.49 -3.87 14.44
C THR A 82 15.50 -4.68 13.59
N GLY A 83 15.47 -4.42 12.27
CA GLY A 83 14.56 -5.08 11.33
C GLY A 83 13.15 -4.48 11.27
N GLY A 84 12.85 -3.47 12.09
CA GLY A 84 11.62 -2.67 12.01
C GLY A 84 10.32 -3.50 12.13
N PRO A 85 9.23 -3.08 11.45
CA PRO A 85 7.94 -3.76 11.51
C PRO A 85 7.98 -5.25 11.14
N VAL A 86 8.78 -5.62 10.13
CA VAL A 86 8.89 -7.02 9.68
C VAL A 86 9.41 -7.90 10.81
N GLU A 87 10.51 -7.50 11.46
CA GLU A 87 11.09 -8.27 12.56
C GLU A 87 10.24 -8.20 13.82
N PHE A 88 9.55 -7.07 14.07
CA PHE A 88 8.60 -6.94 15.17
C PHE A 88 7.51 -8.03 15.14
N PHE A 89 6.95 -8.32 13.96
CA PHE A 89 5.96 -9.38 13.81
C PHE A 89 6.61 -10.77 13.72
N LYS A 90 7.68 -10.93 12.94
CA LYS A 90 8.37 -12.22 12.76
C LYS A 90 8.85 -12.82 14.08
N SER A 91 9.49 -12.02 14.92
CA SER A 91 9.99 -12.47 16.23
C SER A 91 8.87 -12.97 17.14
N ARG A 92 7.70 -12.31 17.13
CA ARG A 92 6.52 -12.72 17.91
C ARG A 92 5.86 -14.00 17.36
N VAL A 93 5.84 -14.18 16.04
CA VAL A 93 5.40 -15.46 15.43
C VAL A 93 6.27 -16.61 15.93
N GLN A 94 7.60 -16.41 15.97
CA GLN A 94 8.55 -17.43 16.44
C GLN A 94 8.41 -17.69 17.95
N GLU A 95 8.32 -16.62 18.76
CA GLU A 95 8.15 -16.71 20.21
C GLU A 95 6.89 -17.46 20.60
N PHE A 96 5.74 -17.10 19.99
CA PHE A 96 4.45 -17.68 20.34
C PHE A 96 4.11 -18.96 19.59
N ARG A 97 4.90 -19.31 18.55
CA ARG A 97 4.61 -20.41 17.61
C ARG A 97 3.17 -20.32 17.12
N SER A 98 2.79 -19.13 16.67
CA SER A 98 1.43 -18.78 16.24
C SER A 98 1.46 -17.58 15.29
N THR A 99 0.68 -17.64 14.23
CA THR A 99 0.41 -16.51 13.32
C THR A 99 -0.76 -15.66 13.81
N VAL A 100 -1.43 -16.08 14.90
CA VAL A 100 -2.49 -15.33 15.59
C VAL A 100 -2.07 -15.06 17.02
N TYR A 101 -1.94 -13.80 17.42
CA TYR A 101 -1.51 -13.42 18.78
C TYR A 101 -1.92 -12.00 19.19
N ARG A 102 -1.88 -11.72 20.48
CA ARG A 102 -2.13 -10.39 21.07
C ARG A 102 -0.88 -9.52 21.04
N THR A 103 -1.02 -8.27 20.61
CA THR A 103 0.06 -7.28 20.63
C THR A 103 -0.50 -5.85 20.74
N ASN A 104 0.32 -4.90 21.14
CA ASN A 104 0.00 -3.49 20.94
C ASN A 104 0.43 -3.04 19.54
N MET A 105 -0.29 -2.06 18.98
CA MET A 105 0.08 -1.36 17.75
C MET A 105 0.21 0.16 17.99
N PRO A 106 1.16 0.84 17.31
CA PRO A 106 1.19 2.30 17.29
C PRO A 106 -0.16 2.90 16.84
N PRO A 107 -0.53 4.12 17.27
CA PRO A 107 0.31 5.13 17.91
C PRO A 107 0.06 5.37 19.41
N GLY A 108 -0.62 4.47 20.13
CA GLY A 108 -0.98 4.71 21.55
C GLY A 108 0.21 5.15 22.42
N PRO A 109 0.01 5.96 23.49
CA PRO A 109 -1.28 6.13 24.19
C PRO A 109 -2.11 7.39 23.86
N PHE A 110 -1.55 8.60 23.81
CA PHE A 110 -2.42 9.81 23.76
C PHE A 110 -3.14 10.00 22.42
N ILE A 111 -2.63 9.41 21.33
CA ILE A 111 -3.24 9.49 20.00
C ILE A 111 -4.31 8.40 19.81
N SER A 112 -4.06 7.21 20.38
CA SER A 112 -4.94 6.04 20.36
C SER A 112 -5.22 5.58 21.79
N SER A 113 -6.48 5.72 22.22
CA SER A 113 -6.93 5.34 23.55
C SER A 113 -6.91 3.82 23.80
N ASP A 114 -6.87 3.02 22.74
CA ASP A 114 -6.74 1.57 22.85
C ASP A 114 -5.83 0.98 21.75
N PRO A 115 -4.54 0.73 22.04
CA PRO A 115 -3.59 0.18 21.09
C PRO A 115 -3.66 -1.36 20.98
N LYS A 116 -4.51 -2.03 21.76
CA LYS A 116 -4.56 -3.49 21.87
C LYS A 116 -5.21 -4.11 20.63
N VAL A 117 -4.53 -5.07 20.00
CA VAL A 117 -5.04 -5.81 18.84
C VAL A 117 -4.74 -7.31 18.92
N ILE A 118 -5.51 -8.09 18.16
CA ILE A 118 -5.18 -9.46 17.79
C ILE A 118 -4.63 -9.43 16.36
N ALA A 119 -3.34 -9.76 16.21
CA ALA A 119 -2.66 -9.87 14.93
C ALA A 119 -3.05 -11.16 14.21
N LEU A 120 -3.28 -11.07 12.90
CA LEU A 120 -3.62 -12.16 11.97
C LEU A 120 -2.60 -12.13 10.82
N LEU A 121 -1.69 -13.10 10.81
CA LEU A 121 -0.48 -13.06 9.97
C LEU A 121 -0.39 -14.21 8.95
N ASP A 122 -1.46 -14.98 8.77
CA ASP A 122 -1.51 -16.08 7.81
C ASP A 122 -2.71 -15.94 6.85
N ALA A 123 -2.62 -16.61 5.71
CA ALA A 123 -3.61 -16.54 4.66
C ALA A 123 -4.96 -17.16 5.02
N LYS A 124 -5.05 -17.98 6.08
CA LYS A 124 -6.31 -18.60 6.50
C LYS A 124 -7.08 -17.71 7.47
N SER A 125 -6.38 -17.07 8.41
CA SER A 125 -7.01 -16.19 9.41
C SER A 125 -7.31 -14.79 8.86
N PHE A 126 -6.44 -14.23 8.01
CA PHE A 126 -6.53 -12.85 7.51
C PHE A 126 -7.87 -12.48 6.84
N PRO A 127 -8.51 -13.33 6.01
CA PRO A 127 -9.74 -12.97 5.29
C PRO A 127 -10.94 -12.58 6.17
N ILE A 128 -10.94 -12.89 7.48
CA ILE A 128 -11.95 -12.40 8.42
C ILE A 128 -12.08 -10.87 8.40
N LEU A 129 -11.01 -10.14 8.05
CA LEU A 129 -10.97 -8.68 7.95
C LEU A 129 -11.79 -8.11 6.77
N PHE A 130 -12.22 -8.98 5.85
CA PHE A 130 -13.08 -8.64 4.71
C PHE A 130 -14.55 -8.92 4.98
N ASP A 131 -14.87 -9.83 5.90
CA ASP A 131 -16.23 -10.25 6.23
C ASP A 131 -16.92 -9.19 7.10
N VAL A 132 -17.55 -8.21 6.43
CA VAL A 132 -18.25 -7.10 7.08
C VAL A 132 -19.50 -7.52 7.86
N SER A 133 -19.93 -8.79 7.76
CA SER A 133 -20.96 -9.34 8.66
C SER A 133 -20.39 -9.64 10.05
N LYS A 134 -19.09 -9.95 10.12
CA LYS A 134 -18.36 -10.30 11.35
C LYS A 134 -17.49 -9.18 11.90
N VAL A 135 -17.02 -8.26 11.05
CA VAL A 135 -16.19 -7.12 11.47
C VAL A 135 -16.81 -5.77 11.12
N GLU A 136 -16.73 -4.82 12.04
CA GLU A 136 -17.03 -3.40 11.83
C GLU A 136 -15.78 -2.70 11.28
N LYS A 137 -16.00 -1.84 10.28
CA LYS A 137 -14.94 -1.10 9.57
C LYS A 137 -15.08 0.42 9.75
N LYS A 138 -15.71 0.83 10.84
CA LYS A 138 -15.93 2.22 11.25
C LYS A 138 -14.68 2.82 11.88
N ASP A 139 -14.20 3.95 11.36
CA ASP A 139 -13.12 4.77 11.94
C ASP A 139 -11.75 4.07 12.12
N VAL A 140 -11.57 2.90 11.51
CA VAL A 140 -10.35 2.06 11.61
C VAL A 140 -9.46 2.10 10.37
N PHE A 141 -9.72 3.00 9.41
CA PHE A 141 -8.95 3.08 8.17
C PHE A 141 -7.44 3.34 8.40
N THR A 142 -7.11 4.04 9.48
CA THR A 142 -5.72 4.32 9.93
C THR A 142 -5.34 3.53 11.18
N GLY A 143 -6.07 2.44 11.47
CA GLY A 143 -5.81 1.55 12.60
C GLY A 143 -6.53 1.95 13.88
N THR A 144 -5.80 1.93 14.99
CA THR A 144 -6.33 2.17 16.35
C THR A 144 -6.60 3.66 16.65
N TYR A 145 -6.42 4.54 15.67
CA TYR A 145 -6.78 5.95 15.74
C TYR A 145 -7.39 6.39 14.41
N MET A 146 -8.22 7.43 14.47
CA MET A 146 -8.71 8.19 13.30
C MET A 146 -8.14 9.62 13.36
N PRO A 147 -7.57 10.20 12.29
CA PRO A 147 -7.19 11.61 12.20
C PRO A 147 -8.36 12.55 12.53
N SER A 148 -8.05 13.78 12.95
CA SER A 148 -9.12 14.75 13.27
C SER A 148 -9.92 15.08 12.01
N THR A 149 -11.26 15.12 12.10
CA THR A 149 -12.13 15.57 11.00
C THR A 149 -11.85 17.02 10.59
N LYS A 150 -11.17 17.82 11.41
CA LYS A 150 -10.67 19.15 11.04
C LYS A 150 -9.66 19.10 9.87
N LEU A 151 -9.08 17.94 9.58
CA LEU A 151 -8.21 17.70 8.41
C LEU A 151 -9.00 17.32 7.15
N THR A 152 -10.32 17.13 7.25
CA THR A 152 -11.19 16.65 6.16
C THR A 152 -12.48 17.48 6.06
N GLY A 153 -12.36 18.80 6.27
CA GLY A 153 -13.49 19.73 6.17
C GLY A 153 -14.55 19.59 7.26
N GLY A 154 -14.30 18.82 8.31
CA GLY A 154 -15.28 18.50 9.36
C GLY A 154 -16.01 17.18 9.14
N TYR A 155 -15.78 16.48 8.03
CA TYR A 155 -16.49 15.24 7.68
C TYR A 155 -15.71 13.97 8.05
N ARG A 156 -16.45 12.91 8.41
CA ARG A 156 -15.96 11.53 8.36
C ARG A 156 -16.09 11.05 6.91
N VAL A 157 -14.98 11.08 6.17
CA VAL A 157 -14.96 10.71 4.74
C VAL A 157 -15.16 9.21 4.53
N LEU A 158 -15.56 8.84 3.31
CA LEU A 158 -15.93 7.47 2.89
C LEU A 158 -15.03 6.35 3.42
N SER A 159 -13.71 6.56 3.43
CA SER A 159 -12.74 5.56 3.88
C SER A 159 -12.98 5.12 5.34
N TYR A 160 -13.52 5.99 6.19
CA TYR A 160 -13.80 5.73 7.61
C TYR A 160 -15.23 5.26 7.90
N LEU A 161 -16.12 5.24 6.90
CA LEU A 161 -17.52 4.84 7.10
C LEU A 161 -17.69 3.32 7.04
N ASP A 162 -18.44 2.74 7.97
CA ASP A 162 -18.85 1.34 7.88
C ASP A 162 -19.94 1.15 6.81
N PRO A 163 -20.06 -0.01 6.13
CA PRO A 163 -21.13 -0.24 5.16
C PRO A 163 -22.55 -0.14 5.73
N SER A 164 -22.74 -0.26 7.05
CA SER A 164 -24.02 0.00 7.71
C SER A 164 -24.44 1.47 7.72
N GLU A 165 -23.52 2.41 7.45
CA GLU A 165 -23.81 3.84 7.41
C GLU A 165 -24.35 4.24 6.02
N PRO A 166 -25.55 4.87 5.88
CA PRO A 166 -26.13 5.17 4.57
C PRO A 166 -25.23 6.00 3.64
N ARG A 167 -24.45 6.93 4.22
CA ARG A 167 -23.48 7.75 3.49
C ARG A 167 -22.36 6.93 2.83
N HIS A 168 -22.03 5.74 3.34
CA HIS A 168 -21.06 4.84 2.70
C HIS A 168 -21.50 4.48 1.28
N ALA A 169 -22.74 4.01 1.12
CA ALA A 169 -23.26 3.62 -0.19
C ALA A 169 -23.34 4.81 -1.15
N GLN A 170 -23.83 5.97 -0.68
CA GLN A 170 -23.93 7.19 -1.50
C GLN A 170 -22.55 7.65 -1.99
N LEU A 171 -21.57 7.78 -1.09
CA LEU A 171 -20.24 8.24 -1.44
C LEU A 171 -19.47 7.22 -2.28
N LYS A 172 -19.65 5.91 -2.04
CA LYS A 172 -18.98 4.88 -2.85
C LYS A 172 -19.55 4.82 -4.27
N ASN A 173 -20.87 5.00 -4.43
CA ASN A 173 -21.49 5.18 -5.74
C ASN A 173 -20.99 6.44 -6.47
N LEU A 174 -20.76 7.54 -5.75
CA LEU A 174 -20.13 8.73 -6.32
C LEU A 174 -18.72 8.43 -6.86
N MET A 175 -17.91 7.65 -6.13
CA MET A 175 -16.58 7.23 -6.59
C MET A 175 -16.67 6.30 -7.81
N PHE A 176 -17.63 5.36 -7.84
CA PHE A 176 -17.87 4.53 -9.02
C PHE A 176 -18.26 5.36 -10.24
N PHE A 177 -19.08 6.39 -10.07
CA PHE A 177 -19.41 7.33 -11.13
C PHE A 177 -18.17 8.06 -11.66
N MET A 178 -17.34 8.62 -10.76
CA MET A 178 -16.09 9.32 -11.14
C MET A 178 -15.14 8.42 -11.94
N LEU A 179 -15.00 7.17 -11.54
CA LEU A 179 -14.16 6.19 -12.24
C LEU A 179 -14.76 5.80 -13.61
N LYS A 180 -16.08 5.61 -13.68
CA LYS A 180 -16.76 5.28 -14.94
C LYS A 180 -16.68 6.43 -15.95
N SER A 181 -16.93 7.66 -15.50
CA SER A 181 -16.93 8.86 -16.35
C SER A 181 -15.56 9.25 -16.88
N SER A 182 -14.47 8.74 -16.27
CA SER A 182 -13.09 8.94 -16.69
C SER A 182 -12.52 7.81 -17.56
N SER A 183 -13.30 6.76 -17.82
CA SER A 183 -12.82 5.55 -18.48
C SER A 183 -12.31 5.76 -19.91
N SER A 184 -12.86 6.71 -20.68
CA SER A 184 -12.37 7.05 -22.03
C SER A 184 -11.03 7.80 -22.00
N ARG A 185 -10.89 8.77 -21.09
CA ARG A 185 -9.67 9.58 -20.94
C ARG A 185 -8.50 8.79 -20.37
N THR A 186 -8.79 7.90 -19.41
CA THR A 186 -7.77 7.02 -18.79
C THR A 186 -7.10 6.10 -19.82
N LYS A 187 -7.85 5.66 -20.84
CA LYS A 187 -7.35 4.77 -21.90
C LYS A 187 -6.47 5.46 -22.94
N ALA A 188 -6.54 6.79 -23.04
CA ALA A 188 -5.90 7.57 -24.11
C ALA A 188 -4.61 8.30 -23.66
N GLY A 189 -4.23 8.20 -22.39
CA GLY A 189 -3.20 9.05 -21.80
C GLY A 189 -1.78 8.49 -21.89
N GLU A 190 -0.91 9.18 -22.64
CA GLU A 190 0.55 9.10 -22.44
C GLU A 190 0.97 10.07 -21.32
N ALA A 191 1.78 9.61 -20.37
CA ALA A 191 2.34 10.46 -19.32
C ALA A 191 3.85 10.16 -19.12
N PRO A 192 4.75 11.13 -19.32
CA PRO A 192 6.19 10.93 -19.11
C PRO A 192 6.55 10.88 -17.61
N PHE A 193 7.49 10.01 -17.24
CA PHE A 193 8.00 9.79 -15.87
C PHE A 193 9.48 10.24 -15.76
N ASN A 194 9.87 10.79 -14.60
CA ASN A 194 11.21 11.11 -14.02
C ASN A 194 10.94 11.74 -12.63
N ALA A 195 11.84 12.45 -11.91
CA ALA A 195 11.54 13.12 -10.60
C ALA A 195 10.27 14.03 -10.61
N VAL A 196 9.79 14.35 -11.81
CA VAL A 196 8.42 14.67 -12.23
C VAL A 196 7.34 13.59 -11.94
N GLY A 197 7.59 12.53 -11.16
CA GLY A 197 6.71 11.35 -11.07
C GLY A 197 5.45 11.64 -10.28
N GLU A 198 5.59 12.29 -9.12
CA GLU A 198 4.45 12.79 -8.36
C GLU A 198 3.71 13.90 -9.13
N GLN A 199 4.43 14.79 -9.81
CA GLN A 199 3.81 15.81 -10.67
C GLN A 199 3.02 15.18 -11.82
N ALA A 200 3.59 14.15 -12.47
CA ALA A 200 2.96 13.39 -13.54
C ALA A 200 1.74 12.62 -13.03
N ALA A 201 1.81 12.03 -11.83
CA ALA A 201 0.69 11.37 -11.20
C ALA A 201 -0.45 12.37 -10.97
N PHE A 202 -0.21 13.51 -10.32
CA PHE A 202 -1.26 14.50 -10.07
C PHE A 202 -1.82 15.10 -11.37
N ARG A 203 -0.96 15.39 -12.35
CA ARG A 203 -1.37 15.83 -13.70
C ARG A 203 -2.23 14.78 -14.40
N PHE A 204 -1.84 13.51 -14.34
CA PHE A 204 -2.62 12.41 -14.89
C PHE A 204 -3.98 12.31 -14.21
N LEU A 205 -4.07 12.39 -12.88
CA LEU A 205 -5.34 12.30 -12.16
C LEU A 205 -6.28 13.46 -12.48
N GLY A 206 -5.78 14.69 -12.57
CA GLY A 206 -6.59 15.85 -12.97
C GLY A 206 -7.18 15.68 -14.38
N ARG A 207 -6.34 15.28 -15.34
CA ARG A 207 -6.77 15.05 -16.74
C ARG A 207 -7.70 13.85 -16.86
N ALA A 208 -7.38 12.74 -16.23
CA ALA A 208 -8.18 11.51 -16.32
C ALA A 208 -9.55 11.71 -15.65
N TYR A 209 -9.58 12.12 -14.38
CA TYR A 209 -10.83 12.23 -13.64
C TYR A 209 -11.69 13.40 -14.12
N PHE A 210 -11.09 14.57 -14.35
CA PHE A 210 -11.85 15.82 -14.50
C PHE A 210 -11.68 16.51 -15.85
N ASP A 211 -10.82 15.99 -16.73
CA ASP A 211 -10.41 16.67 -17.97
C ASP A 211 -9.78 18.06 -17.72
N VAL A 212 -9.17 18.24 -16.55
CA VAL A 212 -8.55 19.49 -16.13
C VAL A 212 -7.07 19.24 -15.87
N ASN A 213 -6.21 19.95 -16.60
CA ASN A 213 -4.78 19.96 -16.30
C ASN A 213 -4.52 20.85 -15.05
N PRO A 214 -4.09 20.30 -13.91
CA PRO A 214 -3.90 21.08 -12.69
C PRO A 214 -2.87 22.20 -12.86
N GLU A 215 -1.87 22.00 -13.72
CA GLU A 215 -0.82 22.99 -14.00
C GLU A 215 -1.35 24.28 -14.66
N ASP A 216 -2.52 24.22 -15.29
CA ASP A 216 -3.19 25.36 -15.93
C ASP A 216 -4.15 26.10 -14.96
N THR A 217 -4.24 25.62 -13.71
CA THR A 217 -5.11 26.20 -12.67
C THR A 217 -4.28 26.93 -11.60
N LYS A 218 -4.95 27.55 -10.60
CA LYS A 218 -4.28 28.22 -9.48
C LYS A 218 -3.42 27.31 -8.61
N ILE A 219 -3.63 25.99 -8.66
CA ILE A 219 -2.78 25.04 -7.91
C ILE A 219 -1.41 24.85 -8.58
N GLY A 220 -1.30 25.13 -9.90
CA GLY A 220 -0.06 25.00 -10.67
C GLY A 220 0.63 23.66 -10.42
N LYS A 221 1.91 23.73 -10.03
CA LYS A 221 2.74 22.56 -9.68
C LYS A 221 2.79 22.26 -8.18
N ASP A 222 2.01 22.98 -7.36
CA ASP A 222 2.04 22.85 -5.91
C ASP A 222 1.31 21.59 -5.39
N GLY A 223 0.45 20.97 -6.21
CA GLY A 223 -0.41 19.84 -5.84
C GLY A 223 0.29 18.76 -5.00
N PRO A 224 1.34 18.08 -5.52
CA PRO A 224 2.09 17.08 -4.77
C PRO A 224 2.62 17.58 -3.41
N THR A 225 3.19 18.77 -3.36
CA THR A 225 3.72 19.36 -2.12
C THR A 225 2.62 19.61 -1.09
N LEU A 226 1.47 20.11 -1.52
CA LEU A 226 0.31 20.34 -0.66
C LEU A 226 -0.26 19.02 -0.13
N ILE A 227 -0.40 18.02 -0.99
CA ILE A 227 -0.88 16.68 -0.63
C ILE A 227 0.06 16.03 0.38
N ASN A 228 1.37 16.02 0.12
CA ASN A 228 2.36 15.40 1.00
C ASN A 228 2.35 16.02 2.41
N LYS A 229 2.25 17.35 2.52
CA LYS A 229 2.12 18.03 3.81
C LYS A 229 0.83 17.63 4.52
N TRP A 230 -0.30 17.59 3.81
CA TRP A 230 -1.58 17.21 4.39
C TRP A 230 -1.64 15.74 4.82
N VAL A 231 -1.12 14.81 4.00
CA VAL A 231 -1.01 13.39 4.35
C VAL A 231 -0.13 13.21 5.58
N PHE A 232 0.99 13.93 5.69
CA PHE A 232 1.84 13.90 6.89
C PHE A 232 1.10 14.31 8.17
N PHE A 233 0.21 15.31 8.12
CA PHE A 233 -0.63 15.68 9.26
C PHE A 233 -1.65 14.58 9.66
N ASN A 234 -2.06 13.75 8.70
CA ASN A 234 -2.95 12.63 8.97
C ASN A 234 -2.18 11.41 9.52
N LEU A 235 -1.00 11.12 8.97
CA LEU A 235 -0.29 9.85 9.15
C LEU A 235 0.97 9.93 10.01
N SER A 236 1.44 11.12 10.40
CA SER A 236 2.60 11.29 11.29
C SER A 236 2.61 10.38 12.54
N PRO A 237 1.48 10.00 13.17
CA PRO A 237 1.52 9.08 14.31
C PRO A 237 2.03 7.67 13.98
N ILE A 238 1.97 7.27 12.71
CA ILE A 238 2.31 5.92 12.24
C ILE A 238 3.44 5.91 11.20
N LEU A 239 4.18 7.01 11.06
CA LEU A 239 5.27 7.17 10.10
C LEU A 239 6.56 7.59 10.81
N THR A 240 7.68 7.00 10.42
CA THR A 240 9.02 7.50 10.78
C THR A 240 9.59 8.36 9.66
N LEU A 241 10.28 9.44 10.02
CA LEU A 241 11.08 10.28 9.13
C LEU A 241 12.56 9.86 9.11
N GLY A 242 12.93 8.82 9.86
CA GLY A 242 14.31 8.39 10.05
C GLY A 242 15.11 9.29 11.00
N LEU A 243 14.45 10.14 11.79
CA LEU A 243 15.10 10.92 12.83
C LEU A 243 15.33 10.05 14.09
N PRO A 244 16.28 10.42 14.96
CA PRO A 244 16.45 9.72 16.24
C PRO A 244 15.16 9.67 17.06
N TRP A 245 14.90 8.54 17.72
CA TRP A 245 13.66 8.28 18.46
C TRP A 245 13.34 9.38 19.48
N TYR A 246 14.34 9.95 20.15
CA TYR A 246 14.18 11.01 21.14
C TYR A 246 13.74 12.37 20.53
N ILE A 247 13.71 12.50 19.20
CA ILE A 247 13.13 13.62 18.45
C ILE A 247 11.74 13.24 17.92
N GLU A 248 11.60 12.07 17.29
CA GLU A 248 10.34 11.66 16.67
C GLU A 248 9.25 11.35 17.68
N GLU A 249 9.57 10.62 18.76
CA GLU A 249 8.58 10.21 19.75
C GLU A 249 7.82 11.39 20.37
N PRO A 250 8.48 12.44 20.92
CA PRO A 250 7.75 13.57 21.47
C PRO A 250 7.05 14.42 20.41
N LEU A 251 7.58 14.50 19.19
CA LEU A 251 7.07 15.39 18.13
C LEU A 251 5.91 14.80 17.32
N LEU A 252 5.98 13.51 17.00
CA LEU A 252 5.11 12.85 16.00
C LEU A 252 4.27 11.73 16.60
N HIS A 253 4.85 10.92 17.48
CA HIS A 253 4.19 9.72 17.98
C HIS A 253 3.46 9.91 19.33
N THR A 254 3.62 11.06 19.98
CA THR A 254 2.99 11.34 21.28
C THR A 254 1.71 12.16 21.14
N PHE A 255 1.70 13.22 20.33
CA PHE A 255 0.52 14.07 20.14
C PHE A 255 0.21 14.30 18.66
N ARG A 256 -1.07 14.55 18.36
CA ARG A 256 -1.52 14.87 17.01
C ARG A 256 -1.00 16.26 16.60
N LEU A 257 -0.50 16.38 15.38
CA LEU A 257 -0.13 17.68 14.83
C LEU A 257 -1.37 18.61 14.75
N PRO A 258 -1.26 19.89 15.15
CA PRO A 258 -2.42 20.78 15.18
C PRO A 258 -2.98 21.09 13.79
N ALA A 259 -4.22 20.67 13.51
CA ALA A 259 -4.86 20.80 12.20
C ALA A 259 -4.91 22.23 11.63
N PHE A 260 -4.92 23.26 12.47
CA PHE A 260 -4.95 24.65 12.01
C PHE A 260 -3.70 25.05 11.22
N LEU A 261 -2.56 24.38 11.43
CA LEU A 261 -1.31 24.66 10.73
C LEU A 261 -1.37 24.28 9.24
N ILE A 262 -2.24 23.33 8.86
CA ILE A 262 -2.37 22.87 7.47
C ILE A 262 -3.63 23.41 6.76
N LYS A 263 -4.48 24.17 7.47
CA LYS A 263 -5.77 24.65 6.94
C LYS A 263 -5.64 25.41 5.61
N LYS A 264 -4.66 26.30 5.49
CA LYS A 264 -4.43 27.06 4.24
C LYS A 264 -4.01 26.16 3.07
N SER A 265 -3.18 25.15 3.33
CA SER A 265 -2.78 24.18 2.30
C SER A 265 -3.94 23.29 1.87
N TYR A 266 -4.77 22.85 2.82
CA TYR A 266 -5.99 22.10 2.53
C TYR A 266 -6.98 22.92 1.71
N GLN A 267 -7.17 24.21 2.04
CA GLN A 267 -8.07 25.08 1.29
C GLN A 267 -7.66 25.21 -0.19
N LYS A 268 -6.36 25.33 -0.49
CA LYS A 268 -5.89 25.36 -1.89
C LYS A 268 -6.25 24.08 -2.67
N LEU A 269 -6.20 22.92 -2.00
CA LEU A 269 -6.62 21.66 -2.60
C LEU A 269 -8.15 21.66 -2.80
N TYR A 270 -8.90 22.06 -1.77
CA TYR A 270 -10.37 22.17 -1.83
C TYR A 270 -10.81 23.05 -3.01
N ASP A 271 -10.25 24.26 -3.16
CA ASP A 271 -10.60 25.19 -4.24
C ASP A 271 -10.32 24.61 -5.64
N TYR A 272 -9.27 23.79 -5.77
CA TYR A 272 -9.00 23.08 -7.03
C TYR A 272 -10.08 22.03 -7.33
N PHE A 273 -10.45 21.19 -6.36
CA PHE A 273 -11.47 20.16 -6.59
C PHE A 273 -12.87 20.75 -6.75
N ASP A 274 -13.20 21.82 -6.02
CA ASP A 274 -14.46 22.55 -6.16
C ASP A 274 -14.67 23.09 -7.59
N SER A 275 -13.58 23.57 -8.22
CA SER A 275 -13.62 24.11 -9.58
C SER A 275 -13.43 23.06 -10.68
N ALA A 276 -12.67 21.98 -10.42
CA ALA A 276 -12.37 20.97 -11.43
C ALA A 276 -13.43 19.86 -11.51
N ALA A 277 -14.02 19.44 -10.39
CA ALA A 277 -14.84 18.22 -10.32
C ALA A 277 -16.34 18.46 -10.59
N THR A 278 -16.70 19.45 -11.39
CA THR A 278 -18.09 19.93 -11.57
C THR A 278 -19.08 18.80 -11.91
N THR A 279 -18.78 17.96 -12.91
CA THR A 279 -19.64 16.83 -13.30
C THR A 279 -19.81 15.80 -12.18
N VAL A 280 -18.79 15.60 -11.35
CA VAL A 280 -18.87 14.67 -10.20
C VAL A 280 -19.69 15.30 -9.08
N ILE A 281 -19.53 16.60 -8.84
CA ILE A 281 -20.31 17.35 -7.85
C ILE A 281 -21.80 17.35 -8.20
N GLU A 282 -22.16 17.59 -9.47
CA GLU A 282 -23.55 17.50 -9.95
C GLU A 282 -24.15 16.11 -9.68
N GLN A 283 -23.38 15.05 -9.95
CA GLN A 283 -23.82 13.69 -9.62
C GLN A 283 -23.95 13.46 -8.10
N ALA A 284 -23.13 14.11 -7.28
CA ALA A 284 -23.24 14.01 -5.83
C ALA A 284 -24.56 14.60 -5.33
N GLU A 285 -24.98 15.74 -5.88
CA GLU A 285 -26.27 16.36 -5.56
C GLU A 285 -27.44 15.45 -5.97
N ASN A 286 -27.37 14.81 -7.15
CA ASN A 286 -28.35 13.79 -7.58
C ASN A 286 -28.42 12.58 -6.63
N LEU A 287 -27.33 12.26 -5.93
CA LEU A 287 -27.26 11.21 -4.92
C LEU A 287 -27.66 11.69 -3.51
N GLY A 288 -28.06 12.96 -3.35
CA GLY A 288 -28.43 13.56 -2.06
C GLY A 288 -27.23 13.85 -1.15
N ILE A 289 -26.05 14.11 -1.73
CA ILE A 289 -24.82 14.47 -1.02
C ILE A 289 -24.59 15.97 -1.19
N PRO A 290 -24.51 16.75 -0.09
CA PRO A 290 -24.21 18.18 -0.17
C PRO A 290 -22.88 18.42 -0.90
N LYS A 291 -22.84 19.48 -1.72
CA LYS A 291 -21.66 19.86 -2.50
C LYS A 291 -20.36 19.88 -1.66
N ASP A 292 -20.38 20.55 -0.50
CA ASP A 292 -19.20 20.64 0.39
C ASP A 292 -18.73 19.26 0.89
N GLU A 293 -19.65 18.38 1.29
CA GLU A 293 -19.33 16.99 1.65
C GLU A 293 -18.74 16.21 0.46
N ALA A 294 -19.29 16.42 -0.75
CA ALA A 294 -18.81 15.79 -1.97
C ALA A 294 -17.37 16.22 -2.32
N VAL A 295 -17.07 17.52 -2.30
CA VAL A 295 -15.73 18.05 -2.61
C VAL A 295 -14.69 17.48 -1.64
N ASN A 296 -14.99 17.44 -0.34
CA ASN A 296 -14.07 16.87 0.66
C ASN A 296 -13.82 15.37 0.42
N ASN A 297 -14.83 14.60 0.01
CA ASN A 297 -14.67 13.18 -0.33
C ASN A 297 -13.92 12.95 -1.65
N ILE A 298 -14.16 13.77 -2.68
CA ILE A 298 -13.42 13.73 -3.94
C ILE A 298 -11.94 14.05 -3.69
N LEU A 299 -11.66 15.12 -2.94
CA LEU A 299 -10.30 15.49 -2.53
C LEU A 299 -9.62 14.32 -1.83
N PHE A 300 -10.28 13.70 -0.85
CA PHE A 300 -9.71 12.57 -0.11
C PHE A 300 -9.45 11.36 -1.03
N ALA A 301 -10.39 11.00 -1.89
CA ALA A 301 -10.25 9.89 -2.82
C ALA A 301 -9.11 10.09 -3.83
N VAL A 302 -8.94 11.30 -4.35
CA VAL A 302 -7.88 11.60 -5.32
C VAL A 302 -6.53 11.75 -4.64
N CYS A 303 -6.44 12.56 -3.58
CA CYS A 303 -5.17 12.90 -2.94
C CYS A 303 -4.65 11.81 -1.99
N PHE A 304 -5.53 11.25 -1.15
CA PHE A 304 -5.13 10.29 -0.13
C PHE A 304 -5.11 8.87 -0.71
N ASN A 305 -6.25 8.42 -1.24
CA ASN A 305 -6.36 7.03 -1.71
C ASN A 305 -5.60 6.81 -3.02
N THR A 306 -5.83 7.63 -4.05
CA THR A 306 -5.26 7.39 -5.39
C THR A 306 -3.80 7.85 -5.48
N PHE A 307 -3.53 9.15 -5.26
CA PHE A 307 -2.17 9.69 -5.35
C PHE A 307 -1.24 9.07 -4.30
N GLY A 308 -1.69 8.92 -3.06
CA GLY A 308 -0.94 8.21 -2.01
C GLY A 308 -0.63 6.76 -2.37
N GLY A 309 -1.61 6.04 -2.95
CA GLY A 309 -1.40 4.68 -3.45
C GLY A 309 -0.39 4.61 -4.60
N MET A 310 -0.51 5.48 -5.61
CA MET A 310 0.43 5.57 -6.73
C MET A 310 1.85 5.92 -6.28
N LYS A 311 1.98 6.82 -5.29
CA LYS A 311 3.26 7.23 -4.71
C LYS A 311 4.03 6.06 -4.08
N ILE A 312 3.33 5.01 -3.65
CA ILE A 312 3.95 3.78 -3.11
C ILE A 312 4.11 2.73 -4.22
N LEU A 313 3.03 2.46 -4.96
CA LEU A 313 2.97 1.35 -5.92
C LEU A 313 3.90 1.56 -7.11
N PHE A 314 3.94 2.74 -7.72
CA PHE A 314 4.74 2.94 -8.94
C PHE A 314 6.25 2.81 -8.70
N PRO A 315 6.82 3.38 -7.61
CA PRO A 315 8.19 3.06 -7.22
C PRO A 315 8.40 1.58 -6.92
N SER A 316 7.47 0.90 -6.25
CA SER A 316 7.58 -0.55 -6.01
C SER A 316 7.59 -1.36 -7.32
N THR A 317 6.77 -0.98 -8.31
CA THR A 317 6.78 -1.58 -9.65
C THR A 317 8.14 -1.43 -10.32
N LEU A 318 8.73 -0.23 -10.30
CA LEU A 318 10.08 -0.01 -10.85
C LEU A 318 11.14 -0.83 -10.09
N LYS A 319 11.04 -0.90 -8.76
CA LYS A 319 11.94 -1.67 -7.91
C LYS A 319 11.98 -3.14 -8.35
N TRP A 320 10.83 -3.81 -8.34
CA TRP A 320 10.78 -5.26 -8.56
C TRP A 320 11.12 -5.65 -10.00
N ILE A 321 10.65 -4.89 -10.99
CA ILE A 321 11.02 -5.12 -12.40
C ILE A 321 12.50 -4.83 -12.64
N GLY A 322 13.05 -3.78 -12.03
CA GLY A 322 14.47 -3.45 -12.12
C GLY A 322 15.36 -4.52 -11.50
N LEU A 323 15.00 -5.03 -10.32
CA LEU A 323 15.73 -6.09 -9.61
C LEU A 323 15.62 -7.46 -10.29
N ALA A 324 14.55 -7.74 -11.03
CA ALA A 324 14.39 -8.97 -11.82
C ALA A 324 15.36 -9.04 -13.02
N GLY A 325 15.94 -7.90 -13.42
CA GLY A 325 17.01 -7.84 -14.41
C GLY A 325 16.54 -7.92 -15.87
N GLU A 326 17.52 -7.85 -16.77
CA GLU A 326 17.27 -7.66 -18.21
C GLU A 326 16.47 -8.79 -18.86
N ASN A 327 16.58 -10.03 -18.37
CA ASN A 327 15.86 -11.16 -18.96
C ASN A 327 14.33 -10.97 -18.92
N LEU A 328 13.78 -10.60 -17.75
CA LEU A 328 12.36 -10.27 -17.64
C LEU A 328 12.00 -9.06 -18.50
N GLN A 329 12.85 -8.04 -18.51
CA GLN A 329 12.60 -6.81 -19.25
C GLN A 329 12.52 -7.06 -20.76
N THR A 330 13.38 -7.93 -21.31
CA THR A 330 13.31 -8.38 -22.71
C THR A 330 12.00 -9.10 -23.00
N GLN A 331 11.57 -10.03 -22.14
CA GLN A 331 10.28 -10.73 -22.33
C GLN A 331 9.09 -9.77 -22.30
N LEU A 332 9.10 -8.79 -21.38
CA LEU A 332 8.06 -7.76 -21.33
C LEU A 332 8.06 -6.89 -22.58
N VAL A 333 9.24 -6.50 -23.09
CA VAL A 333 9.37 -5.74 -24.34
C VAL A 333 8.76 -6.50 -25.52
N GLU A 334 9.12 -7.77 -25.68
CA GLU A 334 8.63 -8.63 -26.76
C GLU A 334 7.10 -8.79 -26.69
N GLU A 335 6.56 -9.14 -25.51
CA GLU A 335 5.13 -9.31 -25.30
C GLU A 335 4.35 -8.00 -25.55
N ILE A 336 4.80 -6.90 -24.95
CA ILE A 336 4.07 -5.61 -25.00
C ILE A 336 4.08 -5.05 -26.42
N ARG A 337 5.25 -4.99 -27.08
CA ARG A 337 5.33 -4.45 -28.44
C ARG A 337 4.64 -5.37 -29.44
N GLY A 338 4.79 -6.68 -29.28
CA GLY A 338 4.10 -7.69 -30.09
C GLY A 338 2.58 -7.57 -30.01
N ALA A 339 2.03 -7.42 -28.79
CA ALA A 339 0.59 -7.29 -28.59
C ALA A 339 0.03 -5.95 -29.12
N ILE A 340 0.76 -4.84 -28.93
CA ILE A 340 0.40 -3.53 -29.50
C ILE A 340 0.32 -3.60 -31.03
N ASN A 341 1.29 -4.25 -31.67
CA ASN A 341 1.32 -4.38 -33.13
C ASN A 341 0.21 -5.31 -33.63
N SER A 342 0.06 -6.48 -33.02
CA SER A 342 -0.83 -7.53 -33.51
C SER A 342 -2.31 -7.27 -33.22
N TYR A 343 -2.63 -6.69 -32.06
CA TYR A 343 -4.01 -6.52 -31.58
C TYR A 343 -4.43 -5.06 -31.41
N GLY A 344 -3.46 -4.15 -31.35
CA GLY A 344 -3.69 -2.72 -31.14
C GLY A 344 -3.56 -1.84 -32.38
N GLY A 345 -3.11 -2.40 -33.52
CA GLY A 345 -2.84 -1.62 -34.73
C GLY A 345 -1.77 -0.54 -34.50
N GLY A 346 -0.76 -0.83 -33.68
CA GLY A 346 0.30 0.11 -33.31
C GLY A 346 -0.07 1.07 -32.17
N LYS A 347 -1.25 0.93 -31.56
CA LYS A 347 -1.73 1.76 -30.44
C LYS A 347 -1.98 0.91 -29.20
N VAL A 348 -1.81 1.53 -28.02
CA VAL A 348 -2.20 0.91 -26.75
C VAL A 348 -3.73 0.88 -26.67
N THR A 349 -4.32 -0.31 -26.60
CA THR A 349 -5.76 -0.52 -26.48
C THR A 349 -6.05 -1.55 -25.39
N MET A 350 -7.27 -1.57 -24.85
CA MET A 350 -7.68 -2.63 -23.92
C MET A 350 -7.57 -4.02 -24.54
N ALA A 351 -7.91 -4.15 -25.82
CA ALA A 351 -7.79 -5.43 -26.54
C ALA A 351 -6.33 -5.92 -26.56
N ALA A 352 -5.37 -5.03 -26.83
CA ALA A 352 -3.94 -5.37 -26.78
C ALA A 352 -3.47 -5.70 -25.37
N ILE A 353 -3.87 -4.92 -24.36
CA ILE A 353 -3.49 -5.14 -22.95
C ILE A 353 -3.94 -6.52 -22.45
N GLU A 354 -5.12 -6.99 -22.88
CA GLU A 354 -5.60 -8.31 -22.48
C GLU A 354 -4.76 -9.47 -23.06
N GLN A 355 -4.02 -9.23 -24.14
CA GLN A 355 -3.10 -10.20 -24.76
C GLN A 355 -1.68 -10.15 -24.18
N MET A 356 -1.49 -9.56 -23.00
CA MET A 356 -0.18 -9.46 -22.33
C MET A 356 -0.17 -10.25 -21.00
N PRO A 357 -0.24 -11.60 -21.02
CA PRO A 357 -0.33 -12.41 -19.82
C PRO A 357 0.84 -12.24 -18.84
N LEU A 358 2.09 -12.15 -19.31
CA LEU A 358 3.25 -11.94 -18.45
C LEU A 358 3.19 -10.57 -17.76
N MET A 359 2.87 -9.51 -18.51
CA MET A 359 2.71 -8.16 -17.94
C MET A 359 1.60 -8.13 -16.88
N LYS A 360 0.45 -8.77 -17.14
CA LYS A 360 -0.64 -8.89 -16.16
C LYS A 360 -0.16 -9.61 -14.89
N SER A 361 0.56 -10.73 -15.06
CA SER A 361 1.14 -11.49 -13.94
C SER A 361 2.16 -10.68 -13.14
N VAL A 362 3.06 -9.94 -13.80
CA VAL A 362 4.04 -9.05 -13.14
C VAL A 362 3.36 -8.03 -12.24
N VAL A 363 2.29 -7.37 -12.73
CA VAL A 363 1.53 -6.40 -11.92
C VAL A 363 0.92 -7.07 -10.69
N TYR A 364 0.37 -8.27 -10.82
CA TYR A 364 -0.18 -9.01 -9.69
C TYR A 364 0.89 -9.51 -8.72
N GLU A 365 2.05 -9.92 -9.21
CA GLU A 365 3.17 -10.34 -8.35
C GLU A 365 3.72 -9.18 -7.52
N ILE A 366 3.77 -7.97 -8.09
CA ILE A 366 4.13 -6.76 -7.33
C ILE A 366 3.11 -6.49 -6.22
N LEU A 367 1.82 -6.55 -6.54
CA LEU A 367 0.74 -6.32 -5.57
C LEU A 367 0.66 -7.41 -4.48
N ARG A 368 1.13 -8.63 -4.79
CA ARG A 368 1.26 -9.73 -3.83
C ARG A 368 2.49 -9.56 -2.94
N ILE A 369 3.67 -9.39 -3.53
CA ILE A 369 4.94 -9.42 -2.79
C ILE A 369 5.18 -8.15 -1.97
N ASP A 370 4.63 -7.01 -2.39
CA ASP A 370 4.80 -5.72 -1.74
C ASP A 370 3.49 -4.90 -1.74
N PRO A 371 2.47 -5.34 -0.98
CA PRO A 371 1.18 -4.67 -0.92
C PRO A 371 1.34 -3.19 -0.50
N PRO A 372 0.84 -2.21 -1.29
CA PRO A 372 1.08 -0.79 -1.04
C PRO A 372 0.56 -0.27 0.32
N VAL A 373 -0.50 -0.89 0.84
CA VAL A 373 -1.05 -0.62 2.16
C VAL A 373 -1.01 -1.92 2.95
N THR A 374 -0.08 -2.00 3.88
CA THR A 374 0.27 -3.26 4.53
C THR A 374 -0.63 -3.63 5.71
N PHE A 375 -1.44 -2.70 6.22
CA PHE A 375 -2.21 -2.89 7.44
C PHE A 375 -3.71 -2.78 7.22
N GLN A 376 -4.45 -3.76 7.72
CA GLN A 376 -5.91 -3.80 7.67
C GLN A 376 -6.43 -4.06 9.08
N TYR A 377 -7.51 -3.38 9.43
CA TYR A 377 -8.12 -3.46 10.75
C TYR A 377 -9.62 -3.73 10.63
N GLY A 378 -10.19 -4.38 11.64
CA GLY A 378 -11.63 -4.60 11.77
C GLY A 378 -11.97 -4.94 13.21
N ARG A 379 -13.09 -4.42 13.72
CA ARG A 379 -13.53 -4.72 15.09
C ARG A 379 -14.54 -5.86 15.07
N ALA A 380 -14.35 -6.90 15.87
CA ALA A 380 -15.31 -8.00 15.95
C ALA A 380 -16.70 -7.48 16.36
N LYS A 381 -17.74 -7.81 15.57
CA LYS A 381 -19.15 -7.43 15.83
C LYS A 381 -19.86 -8.36 16.80
N SER A 382 -19.31 -9.54 17.02
CA SER A 382 -19.80 -10.55 17.96
C SER A 382 -18.64 -11.44 18.37
N ASP A 383 -18.86 -12.29 19.37
CA ASP A 383 -17.97 -13.42 19.63
C ASP A 383 -17.84 -14.28 18.36
N LEU A 384 -16.61 -14.64 18.00
CA LEU A 384 -16.32 -15.41 16.78
C LEU A 384 -15.09 -16.31 16.97
N THR A 385 -15.04 -17.40 16.21
CA THR A 385 -13.87 -18.28 16.14
C THR A 385 -13.13 -18.00 14.83
N ILE A 386 -11.82 -17.73 14.92
CA ILE A 386 -10.92 -17.55 13.78
C ILE A 386 -10.00 -18.77 13.70
N GLU A 387 -9.85 -19.34 12.52
CA GLU A 387 -8.88 -20.41 12.29
C GLU A 387 -7.60 -19.88 11.63
N SER A 388 -6.45 -20.28 12.17
CA SER A 388 -5.18 -20.34 11.42
C SER A 388 -5.06 -21.70 10.71
N HIS A 389 -3.90 -21.95 10.11
CA HIS A 389 -3.59 -23.25 9.49
C HIS A 389 -3.60 -24.43 10.47
N ASP A 390 -3.24 -24.20 11.73
CA ASP A 390 -2.96 -25.24 12.72
C ASP A 390 -3.81 -25.14 14.01
N ALA A 391 -4.60 -24.07 14.17
CA ALA A 391 -5.38 -23.83 15.37
C ALA A 391 -6.65 -23.01 15.12
N ALA A 392 -7.59 -23.10 16.06
CA ALA A 392 -8.74 -22.21 16.17
C ALA A 392 -8.61 -21.30 17.40
N PHE A 393 -9.11 -20.08 17.31
CA PHE A 393 -8.99 -19.05 18.34
C PHE A 393 -10.32 -18.33 18.56
N ASN A 394 -10.73 -18.20 19.82
CA ASN A 394 -11.93 -17.44 20.17
C ASN A 394 -11.58 -15.96 20.37
N VAL A 395 -12.30 -15.11 19.66
CA VAL A 395 -12.25 -13.65 19.74
C VAL A 395 -13.57 -13.15 20.31
N LYS A 396 -13.49 -12.16 21.20
CA LYS A 396 -14.66 -11.54 21.82
C LYS A 396 -15.16 -10.35 21.03
N GLU A 397 -16.46 -10.10 21.13
CA GLU A 397 -17.08 -8.88 20.60
C GLU A 397 -16.29 -7.64 21.05
N GLY A 398 -16.09 -6.70 20.12
CA GLY A 398 -15.40 -5.43 20.38
C GLY A 398 -13.88 -5.50 20.29
N GLU A 399 -13.26 -6.70 20.28
CA GLU A 399 -11.81 -6.83 20.08
C GLU A 399 -11.37 -6.33 18.69
N MET A 400 -10.25 -5.62 18.65
CA MET A 400 -9.67 -5.12 17.41
C MET A 400 -8.84 -6.22 16.74
N LEU A 401 -9.24 -6.62 15.55
CA LEU A 401 -8.45 -7.47 14.67
C LEU A 401 -7.54 -6.61 13.80
N PHE A 402 -6.32 -7.09 13.60
CA PHE A 402 -5.28 -6.44 12.82
C PHE A 402 -4.62 -7.46 11.91
N GLY A 403 -4.45 -7.13 10.64
CA GLY A 403 -3.70 -7.93 9.68
C GLY A 403 -2.49 -7.18 9.16
N TYR A 404 -1.34 -7.86 9.12
CA TYR A 404 -0.17 -7.41 8.37
C TYR A 404 -0.08 -8.18 7.06
N GLN A 405 -0.59 -7.56 5.99
CA GLN A 405 -0.85 -8.19 4.71
C GLN A 405 0.37 -8.82 4.02
N PRO A 406 1.60 -8.25 4.08
CA PRO A 406 2.77 -8.90 3.50
C PRO A 406 3.02 -10.32 4.03
N PHE A 407 2.72 -10.60 5.30
CA PHE A 407 2.87 -11.97 5.83
C PHE A 407 1.80 -12.90 5.24
N ALA A 408 0.55 -12.45 5.19
CA ALA A 408 -0.57 -13.25 4.68
C ALA A 408 -0.49 -13.51 3.17
N THR A 409 0.05 -12.56 2.40
CA THR A 409 0.26 -12.67 0.93
C THR A 409 1.59 -13.33 0.54
N LYS A 410 2.43 -13.64 1.53
CA LYS A 410 3.65 -14.44 1.42
C LYS A 410 3.58 -15.71 2.26
N ASP A 411 2.37 -16.20 2.48
CA ASP A 411 2.17 -17.42 3.24
C ASP A 411 2.73 -18.64 2.47
N PRO A 412 3.72 -19.37 3.02
CA PRO A 412 4.34 -20.52 2.35
C PRO A 412 3.40 -21.71 2.17
N ILE A 413 2.25 -21.75 2.87
CA ILE A 413 1.23 -22.80 2.66
C ILE A 413 0.42 -22.52 1.40
N VAL A 414 0.31 -21.25 0.99
CA VAL A 414 -0.45 -20.84 -0.20
C VAL A 414 0.44 -20.66 -1.42
N PHE A 415 1.61 -20.03 -1.25
CA PHE A 415 2.51 -19.69 -2.34
C PHE A 415 3.84 -20.43 -2.21
N ASP A 416 4.20 -21.20 -3.24
CA ASP A 416 5.58 -21.66 -3.43
C ASP A 416 6.52 -20.46 -3.59
N ARG A 417 7.75 -20.57 -3.05
CA ARG A 417 8.76 -19.49 -3.06
C ARG A 417 8.14 -18.11 -2.74
N PRO A 418 7.51 -17.96 -1.55
CA PRO A 418 6.63 -16.82 -1.28
C PRO A 418 7.38 -15.49 -1.14
N GLU A 419 8.66 -15.55 -0.74
CA GLU A 419 9.54 -14.39 -0.60
C GLU A 419 10.21 -13.97 -1.91
N GLU A 420 10.12 -14.79 -2.95
CA GLU A 420 10.71 -14.50 -4.26
C GLU A 420 9.71 -13.77 -5.16
N PHE A 421 10.24 -12.85 -5.97
CA PHE A 421 9.49 -12.21 -7.05
C PHE A 421 9.47 -13.16 -8.27
N VAL A 422 8.33 -13.79 -8.49
CA VAL A 422 8.12 -14.74 -9.60
C VAL A 422 7.21 -14.10 -10.64
N ALA A 423 7.80 -13.53 -11.69
CA ALA A 423 7.12 -12.67 -12.66
C ALA A 423 5.92 -13.35 -13.35
N ASP A 424 6.01 -14.64 -13.61
CA ASP A 424 5.01 -15.46 -14.31
C ASP A 424 4.10 -16.25 -13.36
N ARG A 425 4.13 -15.98 -12.04
CA ARG A 425 3.35 -16.70 -11.01
C ARG A 425 1.85 -16.82 -11.33
N PHE A 426 1.28 -15.82 -11.98
CA PHE A 426 -0.14 -15.74 -12.29
C PHE A 426 -0.46 -15.97 -13.77
N VAL A 427 0.49 -16.51 -14.55
CA VAL A 427 0.22 -16.92 -15.95
C VAL A 427 -0.50 -18.27 -15.95
N GLY A 428 -1.48 -18.43 -16.85
CA GLY A 428 -2.20 -19.70 -17.04
C GLY A 428 -2.94 -20.15 -15.78
N ASP A 429 -2.71 -21.40 -15.34
CA ASP A 429 -3.35 -21.95 -14.14
C ASP A 429 -3.06 -21.15 -12.86
N GLY A 430 -1.96 -20.37 -12.85
CA GLY A 430 -1.60 -19.47 -11.75
C GLY A 430 -2.66 -18.41 -11.45
N GLU A 431 -3.54 -18.07 -12.40
CA GLU A 431 -4.65 -17.12 -12.17
C GLU A 431 -5.58 -17.56 -11.03
N LYS A 432 -5.68 -18.87 -10.75
CA LYS A 432 -6.46 -19.39 -9.60
C LYS A 432 -5.95 -18.88 -8.25
N LEU A 433 -4.68 -18.45 -8.18
CA LEU A 433 -4.07 -17.88 -6.98
C LEU A 433 -4.43 -16.40 -6.76
N LEU A 434 -5.06 -15.73 -7.72
CA LEU A 434 -5.49 -14.33 -7.55
C LEU A 434 -6.48 -14.16 -6.39
N LYS A 435 -7.19 -15.22 -5.98
CA LYS A 435 -8.03 -15.19 -4.78
C LYS A 435 -7.25 -14.89 -3.48
N TYR A 436 -5.92 -15.03 -3.49
CA TYR A 436 -5.01 -14.72 -2.37
C TYR A 436 -4.24 -13.41 -2.55
N VAL A 437 -4.52 -12.64 -3.60
CA VAL A 437 -3.94 -11.30 -3.80
C VAL A 437 -4.92 -10.27 -3.22
N TRP A 438 -4.52 -9.59 -2.14
CA TRP A 438 -5.45 -8.83 -1.28
C TRP A 438 -5.18 -7.34 -1.17
N TRP A 439 -4.30 -6.78 -1.99
CA TRP A 439 -3.91 -5.37 -1.96
C TRP A 439 -5.10 -4.38 -1.87
N SER A 440 -6.26 -4.79 -2.40
CA SER A 440 -7.49 -4.00 -2.45
C SER A 440 -8.37 -4.11 -1.19
N ASN A 441 -7.91 -4.75 -0.12
CA ASN A 441 -8.70 -5.13 1.07
C ASN A 441 -9.86 -6.08 0.72
N GLY A 442 -9.54 -7.10 -0.09
CA GLY A 442 -10.40 -8.21 -0.50
C GLY A 442 -9.73 -9.03 -1.62
N PRO A 443 -10.18 -10.27 -1.90
CA PRO A 443 -9.70 -11.08 -3.03
C PRO A 443 -9.69 -10.34 -4.36
N GLU A 444 -8.62 -10.47 -5.13
CA GLU A 444 -8.52 -9.89 -6.49
C GLU A 444 -9.55 -10.52 -7.44
N THR A 445 -10.15 -11.65 -7.09
CA THR A 445 -11.25 -12.26 -7.84
C THR A 445 -12.62 -11.67 -7.50
N GLU A 446 -12.76 -10.90 -6.43
CA GLU A 446 -14.03 -10.32 -5.98
C GLU A 446 -14.27 -8.91 -6.52
N ILE A 447 -15.52 -8.44 -6.44
CA ILE A 447 -15.94 -7.13 -6.95
C ILE A 447 -16.11 -6.16 -5.76
N THR A 448 -15.61 -4.94 -5.92
CA THR A 448 -15.90 -3.86 -4.95
C THR A 448 -17.35 -3.42 -5.09
N THR A 449 -18.10 -3.40 -3.99
CA THR A 449 -19.52 -3.01 -3.98
C THR A 449 -19.82 -2.04 -2.84
N VAL A 450 -21.05 -1.53 -2.75
CA VAL A 450 -21.45 -0.63 -1.64
C VAL A 450 -21.62 -1.37 -0.31
N GLU A 451 -21.76 -2.69 -0.37
CA GLU A 451 -21.93 -3.58 0.78
C GLU A 451 -20.60 -3.96 1.42
N ASN A 452 -19.46 -3.77 0.74
CA ASN A 452 -18.14 -4.15 1.26
C ASN A 452 -17.18 -2.97 1.42
N LYS A 453 -16.00 -3.23 2.01
CA LYS A 453 -14.91 -2.25 2.20
C LYS A 453 -13.71 -2.49 1.28
N GLN A 454 -13.90 -3.21 0.19
CA GLN A 454 -12.87 -3.33 -0.85
C GLN A 454 -12.66 -1.97 -1.53
N CYS A 455 -11.44 -1.73 -2.00
CA CYS A 455 -11.03 -0.50 -2.67
C CYS A 455 -11.96 -0.16 -3.84
N ALA A 456 -12.61 1.01 -3.79
CA ALA A 456 -13.50 1.47 -4.87
C ALA A 456 -12.77 1.62 -6.21
N GLY A 457 -11.46 1.92 -6.17
CA GLY A 457 -10.59 2.07 -7.33
C GLY A 457 -9.89 0.79 -7.77
N LYS A 458 -10.30 -0.41 -7.32
CA LYS A 458 -9.61 -1.68 -7.59
C LYS A 458 -9.20 -1.83 -9.06
N SER A 459 -10.18 -1.85 -9.97
CA SER A 459 -9.92 -2.05 -11.41
C SER A 459 -9.12 -0.90 -12.03
N PHE A 460 -9.29 0.33 -11.51
CA PHE A 460 -8.54 1.49 -11.98
C PHE A 460 -7.05 1.38 -11.64
N VAL A 461 -6.71 1.01 -10.41
CA VAL A 461 -5.31 0.85 -9.97
C VAL A 461 -4.60 -0.25 -10.77
N VAL A 462 -5.26 -1.40 -10.98
CA VAL A 462 -4.71 -2.48 -11.82
C VAL A 462 -4.47 -1.97 -13.24
N LEU A 463 -5.44 -1.27 -13.83
CA LEU A 463 -5.31 -0.69 -15.18
C LEU A 463 -4.14 0.30 -15.28
N ILE A 464 -4.06 1.30 -14.39
CA ILE A 464 -3.01 2.33 -14.50
C ILE A 464 -1.62 1.77 -14.22
N THR A 465 -1.52 0.70 -13.42
CA THR A 465 -0.24 0.03 -13.16
C THR A 465 0.20 -0.79 -14.38
N ARG A 466 -0.74 -1.47 -15.05
CA ARG A 466 -0.50 -2.12 -16.35
C ARG A 466 -0.06 -1.10 -17.41
N LEU A 467 -0.79 0.02 -17.52
CA LEU A 467 -0.43 1.11 -18.42
C LEU A 467 0.95 1.68 -18.11
N PHE A 468 1.31 1.83 -16.83
CA PHE A 468 2.63 2.28 -16.43
C PHE A 468 3.74 1.34 -16.93
N VAL A 469 3.58 0.02 -16.79
CA VAL A 469 4.53 -0.98 -17.31
C VAL A 469 4.58 -0.95 -18.85
N VAL A 470 3.43 -0.88 -19.51
CA VAL A 470 3.32 -0.78 -20.97
C VAL A 470 4.05 0.45 -21.51
N GLU A 471 3.84 1.61 -20.88
CA GLU A 471 4.45 2.88 -21.28
C GLU A 471 5.98 2.91 -21.08
N ILE A 472 6.51 2.13 -20.14
CA ILE A 472 7.95 1.92 -19.97
C ILE A 472 8.47 1.08 -21.14
N PHE A 473 7.96 -0.14 -21.34
CA PHE A 473 8.58 -1.09 -22.27
C PHE A 473 8.24 -0.87 -23.75
N ARG A 474 7.21 -0.07 -24.05
CA ARG A 474 7.03 0.47 -25.41
C ARG A 474 8.09 1.51 -25.77
N ARG A 475 8.72 2.18 -24.79
CA ARG A 475 9.72 3.25 -25.00
C ARG A 475 11.17 2.79 -24.76
N TYR A 476 11.36 1.86 -23.84
CA TYR A 476 12.68 1.43 -23.36
C TYR A 476 12.82 -0.09 -23.51
N ASP A 477 14.02 -0.54 -23.85
CA ASP A 477 14.38 -1.97 -23.90
C ASP A 477 14.76 -2.50 -22.52
N SER A 478 15.47 -1.69 -21.74
CA SER A 478 15.82 -2.01 -20.36
C SER A 478 16.10 -0.78 -19.50
N PHE A 479 16.11 -0.97 -18.19
CA PHE A 479 16.48 0.02 -17.19
C PHE A 479 17.11 -0.64 -15.95
N THR A 480 17.94 0.11 -15.24
CA THR A 480 18.50 -0.28 -13.93
C THR A 480 18.10 0.73 -12.86
N VAL A 481 18.02 0.28 -11.61
CA VAL A 481 17.61 1.10 -10.47
C VAL A 481 18.52 0.91 -9.26
N ASP A 482 18.74 1.99 -8.53
CA ASP A 482 19.16 1.98 -7.13
C ASP A 482 17.94 2.15 -6.23
N VAL A 483 17.91 1.40 -5.12
CA VAL A 483 16.78 1.34 -4.19
C VAL A 483 17.23 1.82 -2.81
N ALA A 484 16.51 2.77 -2.24
CA ALA A 484 16.70 3.26 -0.88
C ALA A 484 15.38 3.30 -0.09
N THR A 485 15.48 3.43 1.23
CA THR A 485 14.31 3.54 2.12
C THR A 485 13.63 4.91 1.99
N SER A 486 12.31 4.94 2.24
CA SER A 486 11.48 6.14 2.26
C SER A 486 10.44 6.00 3.38
N ALA A 487 9.94 7.12 3.92
CA ALA A 487 8.86 7.12 4.91
C ALA A 487 7.57 6.49 4.36
N LEU A 488 7.35 6.59 3.05
CA LEU A 488 6.25 5.93 2.33
C LEU A 488 6.84 5.20 1.11
N GLY A 489 6.75 3.87 1.11
CA GLY A 489 7.23 3.02 0.02
C GLY A 489 8.75 2.96 -0.10
N SER A 490 9.27 2.98 -1.33
CA SER A 490 10.70 2.93 -1.64
C SER A 490 11.13 4.19 -2.41
N SER A 491 12.35 4.65 -2.16
CA SER A 491 13.00 5.68 -2.98
C SER A 491 13.75 4.98 -4.12
N ILE A 492 13.44 5.34 -5.37
CA ILE A 492 13.99 4.69 -6.57
C ILE A 492 14.74 5.72 -7.40
N THR A 493 16.00 5.41 -7.70
CA THR A 493 16.83 6.19 -8.63
C THR A 493 17.11 5.34 -9.86
N ILE A 494 16.63 5.76 -11.03
CA ILE A 494 16.95 5.09 -12.29
C ILE A 494 18.39 5.43 -12.67
N THR A 495 19.26 4.42 -12.77
CA THR A 495 20.69 4.59 -13.05
C THR A 495 21.05 4.41 -14.52
N SER A 496 20.20 3.71 -15.29
CA SER A 496 20.32 3.61 -16.75
C SER A 496 18.95 3.43 -17.40
N LEU A 497 18.81 3.94 -18.63
CA LEU A 497 17.63 3.79 -19.50
C LEU A 497 18.09 3.49 -20.93
N LYS A 498 17.90 2.26 -21.39
CA LYS A 498 18.18 1.87 -22.77
C LYS A 498 16.93 2.10 -23.61
N ARG A 499 16.97 3.07 -24.54
CA ARG A 499 15.84 3.34 -25.44
C ARG A 499 15.63 2.19 -26.43
N ALA A 500 14.38 2.02 -26.85
CA ALA A 500 14.03 1.15 -27.97
C ALA A 500 14.88 1.51 -29.20
N SER A 501 15.51 0.50 -29.81
CA SER A 501 16.12 0.65 -31.13
C SER A 501 14.99 0.80 -32.15
N THR A 502 14.98 1.91 -32.90
CA THR A 502 13.99 2.22 -33.95
C THR A 502 14.00 1.23 -35.09
#